data_AF-A0A0C3QY77-F1
#
_entry.id   AF-A0A0C3QY77-F1
#
_cell.length_a   1.000
_cell.length_b   1.000
_cell.length_c   1.000
_cell.angle_alpha   90.00
_cell.angle_beta   90.00
_cell.angle_gamma   90.00
#
_symmetry.space_group_name_H-M   'P 1'
#
loop_
_entity.id
_entity.type
_entity.pdbx_description
1 polymer ?
#
loop_
_entity_poly.entity_id
_entity_poly.type
_entity_poly.pdbx_seq_one_letter_code
_entity_poly.pdbx_strand_id
1 'polypeptide(L)'
;MAPAYKPQLKYVARFGPGGKLPDKKTDPNEWNATWNRFLEWKYDSKQSTGIKPKLDMFTPLFENYSNPSTRQSFLAQLSDNSNALLKMQVTLTGLMEDKLEGFALKWLSLGSEHRLKHILSALVDLCDTLDFEGLRPYCPESTNAFLERDSGQGLLDLITTFFVSFQSNSQPRARKDKPTLLFHPQYDAVMGFNQPCPAGRDPAVWGMIRDDFQCWRADFLCRMVIYIFGKANSLEMPQVQVYKLGMGRKENREYLSHLPDSPDSTGGYKKRLTKHMGAMQKEAAWVCTTCSLSEVNIPQGTSILFCAACLALERRVPYCNRACQTHDWKFGIPPHKTICGKAISVPSPNPVTPLRTFSQATSFPRNNSYAIPPPDKGFIRSEALEIQIMGLQLAPVGGPVVEGTDAGYVFINGLKTSLVSLSQDTWGPGYFKVFRNHAFRNGDHRAVAAM
;
A
#
# COMPACT_ATOMS: atom_id res chain seq x y z
N MET A 1 -7.93 1.42 6.56
CA MET A 1 -9.18 0.64 6.75
C MET A 1 -9.57 -0.01 5.43
N ALA A 2 -9.43 -1.32 5.26
CA ALA A 2 -10.11 -1.98 4.15
C ALA A 2 -11.58 -2.25 4.56
N PRO A 3 -12.59 -1.83 3.78
CA PRO A 3 -13.97 -2.14 4.09
C PRO A 3 -14.14 -3.66 4.13
N ALA A 4 -14.90 -4.17 5.11
CA ALA A 4 -15.06 -5.61 5.35
C ALA A 4 -15.27 -6.37 4.04
N TYR A 5 -14.33 -7.26 3.68
CA TYR A 5 -14.27 -7.98 2.40
C TYR A 5 -15.33 -9.10 2.26
N LYS A 6 -15.71 -9.75 3.36
CA LYS A 6 -16.62 -10.91 3.36
C LYS A 6 -18.05 -10.70 2.84
N PRO A 7 -18.70 -9.53 2.95
CA PRO A 7 -19.99 -9.26 2.32
C PRO A 7 -19.91 -9.37 0.79
N GLN A 8 -18.79 -9.00 0.17
CA GLN A 8 -18.69 -8.95 -1.29
C GLN A 8 -18.63 -10.35 -1.91
N LEU A 9 -17.87 -11.27 -1.30
CA LEU A 9 -17.85 -12.68 -1.74
C LEU A 9 -19.24 -13.33 -1.68
N LYS A 10 -20.10 -12.94 -0.72
CA LYS A 10 -21.49 -13.41 -0.69
C LYS A 10 -22.33 -12.87 -1.84
N TYR A 11 -22.05 -11.66 -2.33
CA TYR A 11 -22.73 -11.13 -3.51
C TYR A 11 -22.25 -11.84 -4.77
N VAL A 12 -20.93 -12.04 -4.91
CA VAL A 12 -20.33 -12.77 -6.04
C VAL A 12 -20.85 -14.21 -6.07
N ALA A 13 -20.95 -14.87 -4.92
CA ALA A 13 -21.46 -16.24 -4.81
C ALA A 13 -22.86 -16.41 -5.42
N ARG A 14 -23.71 -15.38 -5.42
CA ARG A 14 -25.05 -15.44 -6.06
C ARG A 14 -24.98 -15.69 -7.57
N PHE A 15 -23.83 -15.40 -8.18
CA PHE A 15 -23.56 -15.61 -9.61
C PHE A 15 -22.91 -16.97 -9.89
N GLY A 16 -22.63 -17.77 -8.86
CA GLY A 16 -22.09 -19.11 -9.02
C GLY A 16 -23.17 -20.20 -8.90
N PRO A 17 -22.86 -21.44 -9.29
CA PRO A 17 -23.80 -22.56 -9.24
C PRO A 17 -24.35 -22.77 -7.83
N GLY A 18 -25.68 -22.81 -7.71
CA GLY A 18 -26.34 -22.96 -6.41
C GLY A 18 -26.12 -21.79 -5.43
N GLY A 19 -25.74 -20.61 -5.93
CA GLY A 19 -25.52 -19.43 -5.11
C GLY A 19 -24.23 -19.50 -4.27
N LYS A 20 -23.25 -20.30 -4.71
CA LYS A 20 -21.94 -20.45 -4.07
C LYS A 20 -20.84 -20.01 -5.03
N LEU A 21 -19.82 -19.34 -4.50
CA LEU A 21 -18.57 -19.10 -5.23
C LEU A 21 -17.80 -20.42 -5.27
N PRO A 22 -17.49 -20.98 -6.46
CA PRO A 22 -16.67 -22.17 -6.57
C PRO A 22 -15.29 -21.98 -5.95
N ASP A 23 -14.66 -23.05 -5.50
CA ASP A 23 -13.31 -22.98 -4.95
C ASP A 23 -12.28 -22.86 -6.10
N LYS A 24 -11.45 -21.83 -6.04
CA LYS A 24 -10.47 -21.51 -7.10
C LYS A 24 -9.37 -22.57 -7.28
N LYS A 25 -9.18 -23.49 -6.33
CA LYS A 25 -8.20 -24.58 -6.43
C LYS A 25 -8.81 -25.82 -7.04
N THR A 26 -10.08 -26.13 -6.73
CA THR A 26 -10.76 -27.32 -7.26
C THR A 26 -11.45 -27.09 -8.59
N ASP A 27 -12.01 -25.89 -8.81
CA ASP A 27 -12.69 -25.52 -10.06
C ASP A 27 -12.36 -24.06 -10.44
N PRO A 28 -11.12 -23.81 -10.90
CA PRO A 28 -10.66 -22.47 -11.25
C PRO A 28 -11.49 -21.86 -12.39
N ASN A 29 -11.95 -22.68 -13.34
CA ASN A 29 -12.71 -22.21 -14.50
C ASN A 29 -14.06 -21.64 -14.07
N GLU A 30 -14.87 -22.39 -13.31
CA GLU A 30 -16.19 -21.91 -12.86
C GLU A 30 -16.05 -20.79 -11.82
N TRP A 31 -15.01 -20.82 -11.00
CA TRP A 31 -14.66 -19.70 -10.10
C TRP A 31 -14.45 -18.40 -10.89
N ASN A 32 -13.62 -18.46 -11.94
CA ASN A 32 -13.33 -17.30 -12.75
C ASN A 32 -14.53 -16.85 -13.60
N ALA A 33 -15.30 -17.79 -14.13
CA ALA A 33 -16.55 -17.50 -14.85
C ALA A 33 -17.57 -16.79 -13.94
N THR A 34 -17.68 -17.23 -12.68
CA THR A 34 -18.53 -16.57 -11.67
C THR A 34 -18.10 -15.12 -11.42
N TRP A 35 -16.80 -14.87 -11.32
CA TRP A 35 -16.26 -13.51 -11.21
C TRP A 35 -16.55 -12.65 -12.45
N ASN A 36 -16.38 -13.20 -13.66
CA ASN A 36 -16.69 -12.48 -14.89
C ASN A 36 -18.17 -12.09 -14.94
N ARG A 37 -19.09 -13.02 -14.68
CA ARG A 37 -20.54 -12.74 -14.61
C ARG A 37 -20.87 -11.64 -13.60
N PHE A 38 -20.26 -11.69 -12.41
CA PHE A 38 -20.47 -10.68 -11.39
C PHE A 38 -19.97 -9.29 -11.82
N LEU A 39 -18.77 -9.20 -12.39
CA LEU A 39 -18.18 -7.93 -12.83
C LEU A 39 -18.92 -7.34 -14.02
N GLU A 40 -19.30 -8.18 -14.98
CA GLU A 40 -20.15 -7.79 -16.12
C GLU A 40 -21.49 -7.24 -15.61
N TRP A 41 -22.19 -7.97 -14.73
CA TRP A 41 -23.43 -7.48 -14.12
C TRP A 41 -23.25 -6.17 -13.37
N LYS A 42 -22.21 -6.06 -12.55
CA LYS A 42 -21.96 -4.89 -11.68
C LYS A 42 -21.65 -3.63 -12.49
N TYR A 43 -20.95 -3.79 -13.62
CA TYR A 43 -20.47 -2.68 -14.44
C TYR A 43 -21.16 -2.58 -15.82
N ASP A 44 -22.23 -3.35 -16.05
CA ASP A 44 -23.09 -3.26 -17.23
C ASP A 44 -23.70 -1.87 -17.32
N SER A 45 -23.38 -1.15 -18.39
CA SER A 45 -23.85 0.22 -18.61
C SER A 45 -25.38 0.32 -18.68
N LYS A 46 -26.06 -0.74 -19.14
CA LYS A 46 -27.53 -0.76 -19.23
C LYS A 46 -28.15 -0.84 -17.83
N GLN A 47 -27.58 -1.64 -16.94
CA GLN A 47 -28.06 -1.79 -15.57
C GLN A 47 -27.59 -0.66 -14.66
N SER A 48 -26.40 -0.10 -14.90
CA SER A 48 -25.83 0.96 -14.07
C SER A 48 -26.62 2.27 -14.13
N THR A 49 -27.39 2.51 -15.20
CA THR A 49 -28.27 3.71 -15.29
C THR A 49 -29.31 3.79 -14.17
N GLY A 50 -29.72 2.64 -13.61
CA GLY A 50 -30.64 2.59 -12.47
C GLY A 50 -29.94 2.53 -11.10
N ILE A 51 -28.65 2.19 -11.06
CA ILE A 51 -27.88 2.11 -9.82
C ILE A 51 -27.44 3.52 -9.47
N LYS A 52 -28.25 4.22 -8.65
CA LYS A 52 -27.81 5.47 -8.04
C LYS A 52 -26.51 5.19 -7.28
N PRO A 53 -25.42 5.95 -7.53
CA PRO A 53 -24.19 5.82 -6.78
C PRO A 53 -24.53 5.91 -5.30
N LYS A 54 -24.19 4.87 -4.54
CA LYS A 54 -24.45 4.84 -3.11
C LYS A 54 -23.40 5.70 -2.41
N LEU A 55 -23.43 7.01 -2.62
CA LEU A 55 -22.51 7.95 -1.96
C LEU A 55 -22.55 7.81 -0.44
N ASP A 56 -23.71 7.41 0.10
CA ASP A 56 -23.89 7.07 1.51
C ASP A 56 -22.97 5.95 2.00
N MET A 57 -22.47 5.09 1.10
CA MET A 57 -21.50 4.06 1.45
C MET A 57 -20.17 4.65 1.94
N PHE A 58 -19.86 5.89 1.55
CA PHE A 58 -18.68 6.62 1.99
C PHE A 58 -18.93 7.52 3.20
N THR A 59 -20.18 7.67 3.66
CA THR A 59 -20.51 8.49 4.84
C THR A 59 -19.64 8.14 6.05
N PRO A 60 -19.42 6.86 6.42
CA PRO A 60 -18.54 6.51 7.52
C PRO A 60 -17.08 6.94 7.29
N LEU A 61 -16.61 6.95 6.03
CA LEU A 61 -15.26 7.41 5.70
C LEU A 61 -15.14 8.93 5.81
N PHE A 62 -16.17 9.67 5.35
CA PHE A 62 -16.22 11.11 5.55
C PHE A 62 -16.18 11.48 7.03
N GLU A 63 -17.04 10.87 7.85
CA GLU A 63 -17.09 11.11 9.29
C GLU A 63 -15.76 10.78 9.96
N ASN A 64 -15.15 9.65 9.59
CA ASN A 64 -13.87 9.26 10.12
C ASN A 64 -12.77 10.26 9.72
N TYR A 65 -12.70 10.67 8.45
CA TYR A 65 -11.62 11.53 7.94
C TYR A 65 -11.87 13.03 8.09
N SER A 66 -13.06 13.43 8.56
CA SER A 66 -13.31 14.81 8.99
C SER A 66 -12.56 15.14 10.29
N ASN A 67 -12.21 14.14 11.10
CA ASN A 67 -11.35 14.34 12.26
C ASN A 67 -9.88 14.58 11.80
N PRO A 68 -9.20 15.65 12.25
CA PRO A 68 -7.83 15.96 11.80
C PRO A 68 -6.79 14.86 12.05
N SER A 69 -6.86 14.12 13.16
CA SER A 69 -5.83 13.12 13.50
C SER A 69 -5.96 11.86 12.65
N THR A 70 -7.18 11.38 12.43
CA THR A 70 -7.47 10.26 11.52
C THR A 70 -7.19 10.65 10.07
N ARG A 71 -7.51 11.89 9.68
CA ARG A 71 -7.18 12.45 8.37
C ARG A 71 -5.68 12.44 8.08
N GLN A 72 -4.87 12.91 9.02
CA GLN A 72 -3.42 12.92 8.87
C GLN A 72 -2.85 11.50 8.79
N SER A 73 -3.35 10.59 9.61
CA SER A 73 -2.97 9.17 9.56
C SER A 73 -3.33 8.53 8.22
N PHE A 74 -4.50 8.87 7.67
CA PHE A 74 -4.92 8.40 6.36
C PHE A 74 -4.11 9.00 5.21
N LEU A 75 -3.72 10.27 5.29
CA LEU A 75 -2.82 10.89 4.30
C LEU A 75 -1.44 10.21 4.27
N ALA A 76 -0.90 9.88 5.45
CA ALA A 76 0.35 9.11 5.55
C ALA A 76 0.16 7.75 4.86
N GLN A 77 -0.89 7.01 5.24
CA GLN A 77 -1.28 5.75 4.60
C GLN A 77 -1.41 5.85 3.07
N LEU A 78 -2.07 6.89 2.57
CA LEU A 78 -2.30 7.05 1.14
C LEU A 78 -0.98 7.33 0.41
N SER A 79 -0.12 8.18 0.99
CA SER A 79 1.22 8.45 0.45
C SER A 79 2.05 7.17 0.38
N ASP A 80 1.96 6.36 1.42
CA ASP A 80 2.58 5.06 1.56
C ASP A 80 2.12 4.07 0.47
N ASN A 81 0.82 3.88 0.36
CA ASN A 81 0.19 3.08 -0.71
C ASN A 81 0.64 3.54 -2.10
N SER A 82 0.63 4.86 -2.33
CA SER A 82 1.05 5.47 -3.60
C SER A 82 2.53 5.20 -3.89
N ASN A 83 3.39 5.28 -2.87
CA ASN A 83 4.83 5.07 -3.02
C ASN A 83 5.15 3.62 -3.39
N ALA A 84 4.56 2.62 -2.74
CA ALA A 84 4.84 1.24 -3.17
C ALA A 84 4.19 0.90 -4.51
N LEU A 85 3.02 1.45 -4.83
CA LEU A 85 2.46 1.29 -6.16
C LEU A 85 3.42 1.83 -7.23
N LEU A 86 4.01 3.01 -7.01
CA LEU A 86 5.00 3.58 -7.91
C LEU A 86 6.21 2.65 -8.06
N LYS A 87 6.74 2.13 -6.96
CA LYS A 87 7.88 1.21 -6.99
C LYS A 87 7.57 -0.10 -7.68
N MET A 88 6.36 -0.61 -7.52
CA MET A 88 5.89 -1.79 -8.23
C MET A 88 5.76 -1.51 -9.73
N GLN A 89 5.28 -0.34 -10.14
CA GLN A 89 5.26 0.07 -11.55
C GLN A 89 6.66 0.22 -12.13
N VAL A 90 7.60 0.80 -11.38
CA VAL A 90 9.02 0.85 -11.78
C VAL A 90 9.60 -0.55 -11.92
N THR A 91 9.29 -1.46 -10.99
CA THR A 91 9.73 -2.86 -11.04
C THR A 91 9.14 -3.58 -12.25
N LEU A 92 7.85 -3.37 -12.53
CA LEU A 92 7.17 -3.89 -13.71
C LEU A 92 7.83 -3.37 -14.99
N THR A 93 8.14 -2.08 -15.06
CA THR A 93 8.86 -1.50 -16.20
C THR A 93 10.23 -2.17 -16.36
N GLY A 94 11.05 -2.23 -15.31
CA GLY A 94 12.38 -2.86 -15.40
C GLY A 94 12.34 -4.34 -15.75
N LEU A 95 11.29 -5.07 -15.33
CA LEU A 95 11.08 -6.46 -15.69
C LEU A 95 10.74 -6.65 -17.17
N MET A 96 10.05 -5.67 -17.76
CA MET A 96 9.50 -5.74 -19.11
C MET A 96 10.28 -4.95 -20.16
N GLU A 97 11.17 -4.03 -19.80
CA GLU A 97 11.81 -3.07 -20.73
C GLU A 97 12.41 -3.73 -21.97
N ASP A 98 13.23 -4.76 -21.80
CA ASP A 98 13.88 -5.47 -22.93
C ASP A 98 13.06 -6.64 -23.47
N LYS A 99 11.90 -6.93 -22.85
CA LYS A 99 11.11 -8.15 -23.12
C LYS A 99 9.72 -7.84 -23.66
N LEU A 100 9.27 -6.59 -23.62
CA LEU A 100 7.89 -6.23 -23.90
C LEU A 100 7.52 -6.54 -25.35
N GLU A 101 8.38 -6.19 -26.31
CA GLU A 101 8.13 -6.44 -27.73
C GLU A 101 8.05 -7.95 -28.02
N GLY A 102 9.05 -8.72 -27.57
CA GLY A 102 9.05 -10.18 -27.72
C GLY A 102 7.88 -10.85 -27.00
N PHE A 103 7.50 -10.33 -25.83
CA PHE A 103 6.32 -10.77 -25.11
C PHE A 103 5.03 -10.47 -25.87
N ALA A 104 4.87 -9.25 -26.41
CA ALA A 104 3.68 -8.87 -27.16
C ALA A 104 3.48 -9.74 -28.40
N LEU A 105 4.54 -9.95 -29.19
CA LEU A 105 4.50 -10.83 -30.36
C LEU A 105 4.14 -12.27 -29.96
N LYS A 106 4.80 -12.81 -28.93
CA LYS A 106 4.50 -14.14 -28.40
C LYS A 106 3.05 -14.23 -27.93
N TRP A 107 2.59 -13.25 -27.15
CA TRP A 107 1.25 -13.20 -26.57
C TRP A 107 0.16 -13.18 -27.63
N LEU A 108 0.29 -12.33 -28.64
CA LEU A 108 -0.68 -12.23 -29.74
C LEU A 108 -0.66 -13.47 -30.64
N SER A 109 0.48 -14.17 -30.73
CA SER A 109 0.58 -15.44 -31.48
C SER A 109 -0.10 -16.63 -30.79
N LEU A 110 -0.35 -16.55 -29.47
CA LEU A 110 -1.06 -17.60 -28.75
C LEU A 110 -2.53 -17.67 -29.17
N GLY A 111 -3.11 -18.87 -29.19
CA GLY A 111 -4.56 -19.01 -29.28
C GLY A 111 -5.27 -18.51 -28.01
N SER A 112 -6.54 -18.12 -28.11
CA SER A 112 -7.32 -17.61 -26.97
C SER A 112 -7.34 -18.60 -25.79
N GLU A 113 -7.47 -19.90 -26.05
CA GLU A 113 -7.41 -20.93 -25.01
C GLU A 113 -6.11 -20.86 -24.17
N HIS A 114 -4.96 -20.68 -24.82
CA HIS A 114 -3.66 -20.63 -24.16
C HIS A 114 -3.49 -19.35 -23.34
N ARG A 115 -3.93 -18.21 -23.88
CA ARG A 115 -3.92 -16.94 -23.14
C ARG A 115 -4.83 -16.99 -21.91
N LEU A 116 -6.04 -17.50 -22.06
CA LEU A 116 -6.99 -17.69 -20.96
C LEU A 116 -6.44 -18.62 -19.87
N LYS A 117 -5.70 -19.66 -20.25
CA LYS A 117 -5.00 -20.53 -19.29
C LYS A 117 -3.95 -19.76 -18.48
N HIS A 118 -3.15 -18.90 -19.12
CA HIS A 118 -2.17 -18.06 -18.41
C HIS A 118 -2.86 -17.04 -17.50
N ILE A 119 -3.91 -16.36 -17.97
CA ILE A 119 -4.72 -15.42 -17.19
C ILE A 119 -5.30 -16.11 -15.96
N LEU A 120 -5.93 -17.27 -16.14
CA LEU A 120 -6.56 -18.01 -15.07
C LEU A 120 -5.55 -18.46 -14.01
N SER A 121 -4.44 -19.06 -14.45
CA SER A 121 -3.38 -19.50 -13.52
C SER A 121 -2.79 -18.31 -12.74
N ALA A 122 -2.56 -17.18 -13.39
CA ALA A 122 -2.08 -15.97 -12.73
C ALA A 122 -3.07 -15.41 -11.71
N LEU A 123 -4.36 -15.39 -12.03
CA LEU A 123 -5.42 -14.91 -11.12
C LEU A 123 -5.60 -15.84 -9.92
N VAL A 124 -5.53 -17.16 -10.11
CA VAL A 124 -5.60 -18.14 -9.01
C VAL A 124 -4.45 -17.90 -8.04
N ASP A 125 -3.21 -17.85 -8.54
CA ASP A 125 -2.03 -17.63 -7.70
C ASP A 125 -2.09 -16.27 -6.99
N LEU A 126 -2.40 -15.20 -7.71
CA LEU A 126 -2.52 -13.86 -7.13
C LEU A 126 -3.60 -13.82 -6.05
N CYS A 127 -4.78 -14.39 -6.31
CA CYS A 127 -5.89 -14.38 -5.34
C CYS A 127 -5.68 -15.38 -4.20
N ASP A 128 -4.77 -16.34 -4.32
CA ASP A 128 -4.33 -17.18 -3.20
C ASP A 128 -3.33 -16.43 -2.31
N THR A 129 -2.56 -15.50 -2.87
CA THR A 129 -1.70 -14.60 -2.09
C THR A 129 -2.50 -13.44 -1.47
N LEU A 130 -2.23 -13.13 -0.19
CA LEU A 130 -2.60 -11.85 0.46
C LEU A 130 -4.09 -11.45 0.44
N ASP A 131 -5.03 -12.36 0.19
CA ASP A 131 -6.48 -12.06 0.10
C ASP A 131 -6.82 -11.00 -0.97
N PHE A 132 -6.04 -10.95 -2.07
CA PHE A 132 -6.28 -10.03 -3.19
C PHE A 132 -7.63 -10.25 -3.90
N GLU A 133 -8.24 -11.41 -3.68
CA GLU A 133 -9.58 -11.73 -4.16
C GLU A 133 -10.62 -10.66 -3.73
N GLY A 134 -10.42 -10.04 -2.57
CA GLY A 134 -11.25 -8.95 -2.09
C GLY A 134 -11.16 -7.64 -2.89
N LEU A 135 -10.11 -7.44 -3.68
CA LEU A 135 -9.94 -6.25 -4.55
C LEU A 135 -10.53 -6.46 -5.94
N ARG A 136 -10.70 -7.71 -6.36
CA ARG A 136 -11.25 -8.08 -7.66
C ARG A 136 -12.62 -7.45 -7.98
N PRO A 137 -13.58 -7.32 -7.05
CA PRO A 137 -14.87 -6.63 -7.27
C PRO A 137 -14.76 -5.21 -7.80
N TYR A 138 -13.60 -4.57 -7.65
CA TYR A 138 -13.35 -3.19 -8.05
C TYR A 138 -12.61 -3.09 -9.39
N CYS A 139 -12.23 -4.21 -10.00
CA CYS A 139 -11.35 -4.25 -11.16
C CYS A 139 -12.05 -4.91 -12.35
N PRO A 140 -12.99 -4.23 -13.04
CA PRO A 140 -13.64 -4.76 -14.26
C PRO A 140 -12.63 -5.18 -15.34
N GLU A 141 -11.43 -4.60 -15.33
CA GLU A 141 -10.31 -4.93 -16.23
C GLU A 141 -9.74 -6.34 -15.98
N SER A 142 -10.08 -6.98 -14.87
CA SER A 142 -9.67 -8.35 -14.54
C SER A 142 -10.54 -9.44 -15.18
N THR A 143 -11.49 -9.05 -16.05
CA THR A 143 -12.36 -10.00 -16.75
C THR A 143 -11.68 -10.57 -17.99
N ASN A 144 -12.05 -11.81 -18.35
CA ASN A 144 -11.57 -12.40 -19.60
C ASN A 144 -11.95 -11.55 -20.82
N ALA A 145 -13.17 -10.99 -20.85
CA ALA A 145 -13.63 -10.16 -21.94
C ALA A 145 -12.76 -8.90 -22.14
N PHE A 146 -12.31 -8.26 -21.06
CA PHE A 146 -11.40 -7.13 -21.14
C PHE A 146 -10.01 -7.57 -21.61
N LEU A 147 -9.42 -8.59 -20.97
CA LEU A 147 -8.05 -9.02 -21.23
C LEU A 147 -7.85 -9.65 -22.62
N GLU A 148 -8.85 -10.40 -23.11
CA GLU A 148 -8.86 -11.03 -24.44
C GLU A 148 -9.38 -10.10 -25.55
N ARG A 149 -9.78 -8.86 -25.24
CA ARG A 149 -10.28 -7.92 -26.23
C ARG A 149 -9.30 -7.80 -27.40
N ASP A 150 -9.85 -7.80 -28.61
CA ASP A 150 -9.12 -7.72 -29.88
C ASP A 150 -7.98 -8.76 -29.95
N SER A 151 -8.30 -10.01 -29.61
CA SER A 151 -7.37 -11.14 -29.63
C SER A 151 -6.18 -10.98 -28.68
N GLY A 152 -6.44 -10.52 -27.45
CA GLY A 152 -5.43 -10.39 -26.39
C GLY A 152 -4.76 -9.02 -26.29
N GLN A 153 -5.16 -8.06 -27.14
CA GLN A 153 -4.68 -6.68 -27.10
C GLN A 153 -5.05 -5.98 -25.80
N GLY A 154 -6.20 -6.31 -25.19
CA GLY A 154 -6.64 -5.70 -23.94
C GLY A 154 -5.63 -5.82 -22.79
N LEU A 155 -4.93 -6.97 -22.67
CA LEU A 155 -3.83 -7.11 -21.71
C LEU A 155 -2.65 -6.18 -22.06
N LEU A 156 -2.29 -6.09 -23.34
CA LEU A 156 -1.16 -5.26 -23.78
C LEU A 156 -1.45 -3.77 -23.58
N ASP A 157 -2.68 -3.33 -23.78
CA ASP A 157 -3.12 -1.97 -23.49
C ASP A 157 -3.00 -1.65 -21.98
N LEU A 158 -3.38 -2.62 -21.13
CA LEU A 158 -3.24 -2.49 -19.68
C LEU A 158 -1.77 -2.43 -19.26
N ILE A 159 -0.92 -3.29 -19.84
CA ILE A 159 0.54 -3.25 -19.64
C ILE A 159 1.07 -1.88 -20.02
N THR A 160 0.76 -1.41 -21.22
CA THR A 160 1.22 -0.12 -21.76
C THR A 160 0.79 1.05 -20.88
N THR A 161 -0.38 0.95 -20.25
CA THR A 161 -0.86 1.99 -19.32
C THR A 161 0.00 2.09 -18.06
N PHE A 162 0.40 0.96 -17.46
CA PHE A 162 1.26 0.96 -16.28
C PHE A 162 2.75 1.06 -16.61
N PHE A 163 3.11 0.68 -17.83
CA PHE A 163 4.43 0.85 -18.38
C PHE A 163 4.64 2.35 -18.57
N VAL A 164 5.25 2.97 -17.55
CA VAL A 164 5.66 4.36 -17.62
C VAL A 164 6.49 4.52 -18.88
N SER A 165 6.00 5.29 -19.84
CA SER A 165 6.73 5.63 -21.05
C SER A 165 8.00 6.40 -20.68
N PHE A 166 9.07 5.66 -20.36
CA PHE A 166 10.43 6.18 -20.28
C PHE A 166 10.99 6.50 -21.68
N GLN A 167 10.26 6.14 -22.74
CA GLN A 167 10.72 6.10 -24.12
C GLN A 167 10.33 7.32 -24.98
N SER A 168 10.24 8.51 -24.39
CA SER A 168 10.40 9.72 -25.20
C SER A 168 11.86 10.15 -25.12
N ASN A 169 12.68 9.67 -26.06
CA ASN A 169 14.09 10.07 -26.22
C ASN A 169 14.30 11.59 -26.34
N SER A 170 13.23 12.36 -26.48
CA SER A 170 13.26 13.83 -26.58
C SER A 170 13.05 14.56 -25.25
N GLN A 171 12.81 13.88 -24.12
CA GLN A 171 12.87 14.51 -22.80
C GLN A 171 13.71 13.69 -21.80
N PRO A 172 14.71 14.30 -21.14
CA PRO A 172 15.49 13.63 -20.10
C PRO A 172 14.54 13.11 -19.03
N ARG A 173 14.53 11.79 -18.82
CA ARG A 173 13.78 11.00 -17.82
C ARG A 173 13.11 11.89 -16.76
N ALA A 174 11.96 12.47 -17.08
CA ALA A 174 11.19 13.19 -16.08
C ALA A 174 10.70 12.12 -15.10
N ARG A 175 11.40 11.98 -13.96
CA ARG A 175 11.05 11.02 -12.93
C ARG A 175 9.59 11.24 -12.59
N LYS A 176 8.74 10.24 -12.88
CA LYS A 176 7.39 10.24 -12.33
C LYS A 176 7.53 10.16 -10.82
N ASP A 177 7.09 11.22 -10.16
CA ASP A 177 7.02 11.36 -8.71
C ASP A 177 5.75 10.72 -8.13
N LYS A 178 4.86 10.23 -9.01
CA LYS A 178 3.55 9.66 -8.65
C LYS A 178 3.26 8.40 -9.46
N PRO A 179 2.56 7.41 -8.86
CA PRO A 179 2.10 6.24 -9.59
C PRO A 179 1.08 6.61 -10.67
N THR A 180 1.04 5.81 -11.73
CA THR A 180 -0.01 5.87 -12.73
C THR A 180 -1.26 5.22 -12.16
N LEU A 181 -2.35 5.97 -12.04
CA LEU A 181 -3.65 5.47 -11.62
C LEU A 181 -4.50 5.16 -12.85
N LEU A 182 -5.23 4.04 -12.82
CA LEU A 182 -6.08 3.61 -13.93
C LEU A 182 -7.53 4.04 -13.69
N PHE A 183 -8.02 4.97 -14.51
CA PHE A 183 -9.42 5.39 -14.49
C PHE A 183 -10.27 4.49 -15.39
N HIS A 184 -11.48 4.15 -14.94
CA HIS A 184 -12.39 3.31 -15.70
C HIS A 184 -13.81 3.88 -15.61
N PRO A 185 -14.41 4.35 -16.71
CA PRO A 185 -15.64 5.12 -16.67
C PRO A 185 -16.79 4.44 -15.92
N GLN A 186 -17.00 3.15 -16.15
CA GLN A 186 -18.06 2.38 -15.48
C GLN A 186 -17.77 2.18 -13.99
N TYR A 187 -16.50 2.04 -13.62
CA TYR A 187 -16.10 1.94 -12.23
C TYR A 187 -16.37 3.26 -11.52
N ASP A 188 -15.90 4.36 -12.10
CA ASP A 188 -16.06 5.69 -11.55
C ASP A 188 -17.54 6.10 -11.47
N ALA A 189 -18.37 5.67 -12.42
CA ALA A 189 -19.81 5.85 -12.37
C ALA A 189 -20.46 5.09 -11.22
N VAL A 190 -20.17 3.79 -11.06
CA VAL A 190 -20.72 2.96 -9.98
C VAL A 190 -20.29 3.45 -8.60
N MET A 191 -19.05 3.92 -8.48
CA MET A 191 -18.51 4.48 -7.24
C MET A 191 -18.89 5.95 -7.02
N GLY A 192 -19.46 6.62 -8.02
CA GLY A 192 -19.78 8.06 -7.97
C GLY A 192 -18.54 8.97 -8.05
N PHE A 193 -17.36 8.45 -8.40
CA PHE A 193 -16.13 9.24 -8.53
C PHE A 193 -16.11 10.15 -9.77
N ASN A 194 -17.02 9.91 -10.73
CA ASN A 194 -17.28 10.83 -11.84
C ASN A 194 -18.19 12.00 -11.45
N GLN A 195 -18.74 12.02 -10.24
CA GLN A 195 -19.57 13.11 -9.72
C GLN A 195 -18.72 14.07 -8.86
N PRO A 196 -19.15 15.35 -8.73
CA PRO A 196 -18.53 16.26 -7.78
C PRO A 196 -18.64 15.73 -6.34
N CYS A 197 -17.81 16.28 -5.45
CA CYS A 197 -17.92 15.98 -4.02
C CYS A 197 -19.37 16.18 -3.54
N PRO A 198 -19.94 15.24 -2.76
CA PRO A 198 -21.30 15.39 -2.24
C PRO A 198 -21.48 16.70 -1.48
N ALA A 199 -22.66 17.33 -1.61
CA ALA A 199 -22.97 18.58 -0.94
C ALA A 199 -22.78 18.46 0.59
N GLY A 200 -22.18 19.48 1.21
CA GLY A 200 -21.89 19.49 2.64
C GLY A 200 -20.72 18.60 3.09
N ARG A 201 -20.01 17.95 2.16
CA ARG A 201 -18.78 17.21 2.46
C ARG A 201 -17.54 18.00 2.05
N ASP A 202 -16.41 17.65 2.66
CA ASP A 202 -15.11 18.27 2.39
C ASP A 202 -14.51 17.71 1.08
N PRO A 203 -14.30 18.55 0.04
CA PRO A 203 -13.77 18.10 -1.25
C PRO A 203 -12.37 17.47 -1.17
N ALA A 204 -11.55 17.89 -0.21
CA ALA A 204 -10.22 17.30 -0.02
C ALA A 204 -10.33 15.88 0.57
N VAL A 205 -11.27 15.64 1.51
CA VAL A 205 -11.54 14.26 1.97
C VAL A 205 -12.03 13.40 0.81
N TRP A 206 -12.90 13.94 -0.05
CA TRP A 206 -13.40 13.20 -1.21
C TRP A 206 -12.29 12.79 -2.18
N GLY A 207 -11.38 13.73 -2.50
CA GLY A 207 -10.20 13.45 -3.31
C GLY A 207 -9.34 12.34 -2.70
N MET A 208 -9.11 12.39 -1.39
CA MET A 208 -8.34 11.36 -0.67
C MET A 208 -8.98 9.98 -0.74
N ILE A 209 -10.31 9.89 -0.52
CA ILE A 209 -11.05 8.62 -0.62
C ILE A 209 -10.91 8.06 -2.03
N ARG A 210 -11.20 8.88 -3.05
CA ARG A 210 -11.08 8.46 -4.45
C ARG A 210 -9.68 7.93 -4.76
N ASP A 211 -8.65 8.68 -4.40
CA ASP A 211 -7.26 8.34 -4.73
C ASP A 211 -6.80 7.06 -4.03
N ASP A 212 -7.24 6.77 -2.79
CA ASP A 212 -6.95 5.51 -2.08
C ASP A 212 -7.58 4.30 -2.79
N PHE A 213 -8.85 4.42 -3.21
CA PHE A 213 -9.51 3.36 -3.98
C PHE A 213 -8.85 3.14 -5.35
N GLN A 214 -8.43 4.20 -6.03
CA GLN A 214 -7.69 4.06 -7.29
C GLN A 214 -6.30 3.43 -7.08
N CYS A 215 -5.62 3.76 -5.97
CA CYS A 215 -4.35 3.12 -5.63
C CYS A 215 -4.51 1.61 -5.42
N TRP A 216 -5.54 1.16 -4.69
CA TRP A 216 -5.77 -0.27 -4.49
C TRP A 216 -6.10 -1.01 -5.78
N ARG A 217 -6.89 -0.39 -6.68
CA ARG A 217 -7.17 -0.95 -8.00
C ARG A 217 -5.91 -1.09 -8.84
N ALA A 218 -5.14 -0.01 -8.92
CA ALA A 218 -3.89 -0.01 -9.67
C ALA A 218 -2.89 -1.01 -9.09
N ASP A 219 -2.83 -1.19 -7.76
CA ASP A 219 -1.98 -2.20 -7.13
C ASP A 219 -2.39 -3.63 -7.55
N PHE A 220 -3.68 -3.96 -7.43
CA PHE A 220 -4.20 -5.26 -7.86
C PHE A 220 -3.89 -5.53 -9.34
N LEU A 221 -4.18 -4.56 -10.22
CA LEU A 221 -3.99 -4.72 -11.66
C LEU A 221 -2.51 -4.82 -12.06
N CYS A 222 -1.63 -4.04 -11.43
CA CYS A 222 -0.18 -4.16 -11.64
C CYS A 222 0.31 -5.56 -11.25
N ARG A 223 -0.09 -6.09 -10.09
CA ARG A 223 0.29 -7.45 -9.66
C ARG A 223 -0.25 -8.51 -10.62
N MET A 224 -1.52 -8.39 -11.03
CA MET A 224 -2.13 -9.28 -12.01
C MET A 224 -1.31 -9.31 -13.30
N VAL A 225 -0.92 -8.14 -13.82
CA VAL A 225 -0.07 -8.02 -15.01
C VAL A 225 1.29 -8.72 -14.80
N ILE A 226 1.97 -8.47 -13.68
CA ILE A 226 3.25 -9.13 -13.35
C ILE A 226 3.08 -10.66 -13.34
N TYR A 227 2.02 -11.17 -12.71
CA TYR A 227 1.77 -12.61 -12.63
C TYR A 227 1.46 -13.22 -14.00
N ILE A 228 0.63 -12.57 -14.83
CA ILE A 228 0.32 -13.03 -16.19
C ILE A 228 1.60 -13.08 -17.03
N PHE A 229 2.39 -12.00 -17.00
CA PHE A 229 3.66 -11.93 -17.71
C PHE A 229 4.62 -13.03 -17.26
N GLY A 230 4.74 -13.25 -15.95
CA GLY A 230 5.56 -14.31 -15.38
C GLY A 230 5.13 -15.69 -15.87
N LYS A 231 3.84 -16.01 -15.77
CA LYS A 231 3.29 -17.30 -16.24
C LYS A 231 3.50 -17.53 -17.73
N ALA A 232 3.26 -16.51 -18.57
CA ALA A 232 3.44 -16.61 -20.01
C ALA A 232 4.91 -16.76 -20.43
N ASN A 233 5.85 -16.32 -19.59
CA ASN A 233 7.29 -16.47 -19.80
C ASN A 233 7.92 -17.61 -18.98
N SER A 234 7.11 -18.43 -18.31
CA SER A 234 7.59 -19.51 -17.42
C SER A 234 8.57 -19.01 -16.35
N LEU A 235 8.40 -17.76 -15.91
CA LEU A 235 9.16 -17.21 -14.79
C LEU A 235 8.56 -17.73 -13.50
N GLU A 236 9.42 -18.16 -12.59
CA GLU A 236 9.01 -18.46 -11.23
C GLU A 236 8.63 -17.14 -10.55
N MET A 237 7.34 -17.01 -10.23
CA MET A 237 6.85 -15.88 -9.48
C MET A 237 7.20 -16.10 -8.01
N PRO A 238 7.91 -15.15 -7.36
CA PRO A 238 8.18 -15.28 -5.93
C PRO A 238 6.85 -15.38 -5.21
N GLN A 239 6.67 -16.44 -4.42
CA GLN A 239 5.54 -16.58 -3.52
C GLN A 239 5.50 -15.34 -2.64
N VAL A 240 4.46 -14.52 -2.77
CA VAL A 240 4.36 -13.30 -1.99
C VAL A 240 4.07 -13.70 -0.56
N GLN A 241 5.11 -13.63 0.28
CA GLN A 241 4.98 -14.00 1.67
C GLN A 241 4.12 -12.97 2.40
N VAL A 242 3.10 -13.46 3.10
CA VAL A 242 2.25 -12.63 3.97
C VAL A 242 3.03 -12.40 5.26
N TYR A 243 3.44 -11.17 5.54
CA TYR A 243 4.16 -10.85 6.78
C TYR A 243 3.20 -10.45 7.90
N LYS A 244 3.49 -10.89 9.14
CA LYS A 244 2.74 -10.43 10.32
C LYS A 244 3.07 -8.96 10.53
N LEU A 245 2.15 -8.06 10.17
CA LEU A 245 2.23 -6.67 10.58
C LEU A 245 2.24 -6.62 12.11
N GLY A 246 3.34 -6.15 12.68
CA GLY A 246 3.54 -5.94 14.13
C GLY A 246 2.68 -4.80 14.68
N MET A 247 1.42 -4.69 14.27
CA MET A 247 0.46 -3.78 14.86
C MET A 247 0.28 -4.20 16.32
N GLY A 248 0.70 -3.35 17.26
CA GLY A 248 0.57 -3.59 18.69
C GLY A 248 -0.87 -3.97 19.02
N ARG A 249 -1.06 -5.12 19.70
CA ARG A 249 -2.39 -5.62 20.06
C ARG A 249 -3.21 -4.57 20.79
N LYS A 250 -2.55 -3.69 21.56
CA LYS A 250 -3.19 -2.66 22.39
C LYS A 250 -3.72 -1.46 21.59
N GLU A 251 -2.91 -0.85 20.74
CA GLU A 251 -3.31 0.30 19.89
C GLU A 251 -4.39 -0.10 18.90
N ASN A 252 -4.27 -1.30 18.32
CA ASN A 252 -5.29 -1.81 17.43
C ASN A 252 -6.57 -2.15 18.20
N ARG A 253 -6.48 -2.67 19.44
CA ARG A 253 -7.66 -2.90 20.29
C ARG A 253 -8.35 -1.60 20.70
N GLU A 254 -7.59 -0.55 20.99
CA GLU A 254 -8.12 0.78 21.33
C GLU A 254 -8.76 1.44 20.11
N TYR A 255 -8.08 1.46 18.97
CA TYR A 255 -8.65 1.89 17.69
C TYR A 255 -9.94 1.12 17.34
N LEU A 256 -9.90 -0.22 17.39
CA LEU A 256 -11.07 -1.08 17.18
C LEU A 256 -12.14 -0.88 18.26
N SER A 257 -11.79 -0.36 19.44
CA SER A 257 -12.75 -0.06 20.50
C SER A 257 -13.58 1.19 20.21
N HIS A 258 -13.00 2.15 19.48
CA HIS A 258 -13.66 3.39 19.05
C HIS A 258 -14.45 3.24 17.74
N LEU A 259 -14.35 2.10 17.05
CA LEU A 259 -15.21 1.84 15.91
C LEU A 259 -16.65 1.68 16.39
N PRO A 260 -17.61 2.44 15.83
CA PRO A 260 -19.00 2.28 16.19
C PRO A 260 -19.44 0.84 15.85
N ASP A 261 -20.14 0.19 16.77
CA ASP A 261 -20.86 -1.02 16.44
C ASP A 261 -21.95 -0.60 15.45
N SER A 262 -21.74 -0.91 14.16
CA SER A 262 -22.70 -0.60 13.11
C SER A 262 -24.08 -1.17 13.52
N PRO A 263 -25.10 -0.31 13.64
CA PRO A 263 -26.42 -0.70 14.17
C PRO A 263 -27.08 -1.79 13.32
N ASP A 264 -26.73 -1.88 12.04
CA ASP A 264 -27.32 -2.84 11.09
C ASP A 264 -26.60 -4.20 11.03
N SER A 265 -25.53 -4.40 11.82
CA SER A 265 -24.75 -5.62 11.75
C SER A 265 -25.27 -6.68 12.73
N THR A 266 -26.07 -7.63 12.23
CA THR A 266 -26.61 -8.83 12.94
C THR A 266 -25.55 -9.81 13.48
N GLY A 267 -24.33 -9.35 13.73
CA GLY A 267 -23.27 -10.10 14.41
C GLY A 267 -22.06 -9.25 14.82
N GLY A 268 -22.22 -7.92 14.93
CA GLY A 268 -21.17 -6.98 15.32
C GLY A 268 -20.03 -6.88 14.29
N TYR A 269 -19.99 -5.80 13.52
CA TYR A 269 -18.89 -5.48 12.60
C TYR A 269 -17.51 -5.67 13.26
N LYS A 270 -17.36 -5.14 14.48
CA LYS A 270 -16.16 -5.25 15.31
C LYS A 270 -15.74 -6.69 15.60
N LYS A 271 -16.69 -7.58 15.93
CA LYS A 271 -16.43 -9.01 16.21
C LYS A 271 -15.92 -9.74 14.97
N ARG A 272 -16.52 -9.47 13.80
CA ARG A 272 -16.09 -10.07 12.53
C ARG A 272 -14.72 -9.58 12.09
N LEU A 273 -14.46 -8.28 12.21
CA LEU A 273 -13.16 -7.68 11.90
C LEU A 273 -12.07 -8.26 12.81
N THR A 274 -12.31 -8.33 14.12
CA THR A 274 -11.38 -8.94 15.09
C THR A 274 -11.09 -10.41 14.76
N LYS A 275 -12.12 -11.20 14.43
CA LYS A 275 -11.95 -12.62 14.04
C LYS A 275 -11.12 -12.76 12.76
N HIS A 276 -11.36 -11.91 11.76
CA HIS A 276 -10.64 -11.94 10.49
C HIS A 276 -9.19 -11.51 10.65
N MET A 277 -8.92 -10.41 11.35
CA MET A 277 -7.56 -10.00 11.70
C MET A 277 -6.82 -11.08 12.48
N GLY A 278 -7.49 -11.76 13.42
CA GLY A 278 -6.92 -12.88 14.15
C GLY A 278 -6.62 -14.11 13.28
N ALA A 279 -7.35 -14.32 12.17
CA ALA A 279 -7.05 -15.38 11.21
C ALA A 279 -5.86 -15.02 10.31
N MET A 280 -5.83 -13.79 9.75
CA MET A 280 -4.70 -13.31 8.96
C MET A 280 -3.39 -13.32 9.77
N GLN A 281 -3.45 -12.93 11.05
CA GLN A 281 -2.28 -12.99 11.95
C GLN A 281 -1.79 -14.42 12.24
N LYS A 282 -2.63 -15.44 12.07
CA LYS A 282 -2.20 -16.85 12.21
C LYS A 282 -1.51 -17.37 10.97
N GLU A 283 -1.94 -16.93 9.79
CA GLU A 283 -1.43 -17.37 8.49
C GLU A 283 -0.18 -16.61 8.05
N ALA A 284 -0.03 -15.37 8.49
CA ALA A 284 1.15 -14.59 8.19
C ALA A 284 2.41 -15.22 8.84
N ALA A 285 3.58 -15.00 8.25
CA ALA A 285 4.87 -15.41 8.78
C ALA A 285 5.58 -14.23 9.46
N TRP A 286 6.34 -14.50 10.51
CA TRP A 286 7.27 -13.50 11.04
C TRP A 286 8.52 -13.42 10.14
N VAL A 287 9.09 -12.23 9.97
CA VAL A 287 10.40 -12.03 9.32
C VAL A 287 11.40 -11.49 10.31
N CYS A 288 12.64 -11.95 10.23
CA CYS A 288 13.74 -11.40 11.00
C CYS A 288 13.89 -9.90 10.71
N THR A 289 13.83 -9.06 11.74
CA THR A 289 14.03 -7.60 11.62
C THR A 289 15.39 -7.24 11.03
N THR A 290 16.40 -8.09 11.19
CA THR A 290 17.77 -7.81 10.75
C THR A 290 18.05 -8.24 9.30
N CYS A 291 17.61 -9.43 8.89
CA CYS A 291 17.99 -10.02 7.61
C CYS A 291 16.80 -10.38 6.72
N SER A 292 15.58 -10.07 7.14
CA SER A 292 14.33 -10.37 6.42
C SER A 292 14.08 -11.86 6.18
N LEU A 293 14.84 -12.77 6.81
CA LEU A 293 14.59 -14.20 6.73
C LEU A 293 13.25 -14.54 7.39
N SER A 294 12.38 -15.17 6.62
CA SER A 294 11.04 -15.55 7.06
C SER A 294 11.01 -16.80 7.89
N GLU A 295 10.05 -16.88 8.81
CA GLU A 295 9.74 -18.01 9.68
C GLU A 295 9.62 -19.33 8.91
N VAL A 296 9.07 -19.29 7.69
CA VAL A 296 8.92 -20.47 6.83
C VAL A 296 10.24 -20.98 6.23
N ASN A 297 11.27 -20.12 6.20
CA ASN A 297 12.60 -20.41 5.64
C ASN A 297 13.66 -20.66 6.72
N ILE A 298 13.25 -20.71 7.99
CA ILE A 298 14.14 -21.03 9.11
C ILE A 298 14.34 -22.56 9.18
N PRO A 299 15.54 -23.06 9.49
CA PRO A 299 15.81 -24.50 9.58
C PRO A 299 14.82 -25.24 10.49
N GLN A 300 14.39 -26.44 10.09
CA GLN A 300 13.47 -27.25 10.90
C GLN A 300 14.03 -27.46 12.32
N GLY A 301 13.16 -27.35 13.32
CA GLY A 301 13.53 -27.40 14.74
C GLY A 301 13.99 -26.06 15.33
N THR A 302 14.05 -24.99 14.55
CA THR A 302 14.32 -23.64 15.04
C THR A 302 13.12 -22.71 14.84
N SER A 303 12.90 -21.77 15.75
CA SER A 303 11.77 -20.84 15.74
C SER A 303 12.25 -19.39 15.75
N ILE A 304 11.47 -18.47 15.18
CA ILE A 304 11.69 -17.03 15.35
C ILE A 304 11.79 -16.69 16.85
N LEU A 305 12.87 -16.03 17.22
CA LEU A 305 13.09 -15.48 18.55
C LEU A 305 12.44 -14.10 18.64
N PHE A 306 11.89 -13.77 19.80
CA PHE A 306 11.43 -12.42 20.10
C PHE A 306 12.29 -11.80 21.18
N CYS A 307 12.53 -10.49 21.09
CA CYS A 307 13.12 -9.78 22.22
C CYS A 307 12.19 -9.86 23.45
N ALA A 308 12.64 -10.51 24.52
CA ALA A 308 11.85 -10.74 25.73
C ALA A 308 11.36 -9.43 26.38
N ALA A 309 12.22 -8.42 26.46
CA ALA A 309 11.86 -7.12 27.04
C ALA A 309 10.82 -6.36 26.21
N CYS A 310 10.83 -6.52 24.88
CA CYS A 310 9.80 -5.98 24.00
C CYS A 310 8.49 -6.75 24.13
N LEU A 311 8.60 -8.07 24.21
CA LEU A 311 7.45 -8.95 24.33
C LEU A 311 6.68 -8.70 25.64
N ALA A 312 7.39 -8.40 26.73
CA ALA A 312 6.80 -7.98 28.01
C ALA A 312 5.95 -6.68 27.89
N LEU A 313 6.23 -5.85 26.88
CA LEU A 313 5.46 -4.64 26.55
C LEU A 313 4.48 -4.87 25.38
N GLU A 314 4.19 -6.13 25.06
CA GLU A 314 3.35 -6.55 23.93
C GLU A 314 3.88 -6.14 22.54
N ARG A 315 5.15 -5.71 22.44
CA ARG A 315 5.83 -5.45 21.16
C ARG A 315 6.56 -6.71 20.68
N ARG A 316 6.38 -7.06 19.40
CA ARG A 316 7.04 -8.21 18.78
C ARG A 316 8.14 -7.74 17.86
N VAL A 317 9.39 -7.92 18.28
CA VAL A 317 10.57 -7.71 17.42
C VAL A 317 11.20 -9.08 17.12
N PRO A 318 10.90 -9.65 15.95
CA PRO A 318 11.31 -11.00 15.54
C PRO A 318 12.76 -11.08 15.04
N TYR A 319 13.46 -12.16 15.36
CA TYR A 319 14.80 -12.48 14.87
C TYR A 319 14.91 -13.96 14.53
N CYS A 320 15.61 -14.31 13.45
CA CYS A 320 15.83 -15.71 13.11
C CYS A 320 16.83 -16.40 14.07
N ASN A 321 17.74 -15.65 14.69
CA ASN A 321 18.69 -16.17 15.67
C ASN A 321 19.25 -15.05 16.57
N ARG A 322 20.03 -15.44 17.60
CA ARG A 322 20.63 -14.51 18.56
C ARG A 322 21.68 -13.58 17.93
N ALA A 323 22.33 -14.00 16.85
CA ALA A 323 23.30 -13.17 16.15
C ALA A 323 22.62 -11.97 15.48
N CYS A 324 21.51 -12.20 14.77
CA CYS A 324 20.66 -11.14 14.22
C CYS A 324 20.13 -10.21 15.31
N GLN A 325 19.62 -10.73 16.43
CA GLN A 325 19.19 -9.90 17.57
C GLN A 325 20.33 -9.03 18.12
N THR A 326 21.53 -9.58 18.28
CA THR A 326 22.70 -8.84 18.79
C THR A 326 23.20 -7.81 17.79
N HIS A 327 23.10 -8.13 16.49
CA HIS A 327 23.41 -7.20 15.42
C HIS A 327 22.42 -6.02 15.44
N ASP A 328 21.12 -6.29 15.46
CA ASP A 328 20.08 -5.26 15.57
C ASP A 328 20.18 -4.44 16.87
N TRP A 329 20.56 -5.07 17.99
CA TRP A 329 20.82 -4.39 19.26
C TRP A 329 21.85 -3.28 19.15
N LYS A 330 22.91 -3.50 18.36
CA LYS A 330 24.04 -2.57 18.20
C LYS A 330 23.89 -1.67 16.97
N PHE A 331 23.37 -2.23 15.88
CA PHE A 331 23.46 -1.68 14.51
C PHE A 331 22.11 -1.63 13.80
N GLY A 332 21.01 -1.98 14.46
CA GLY A 332 19.66 -1.78 13.92
C GLY A 332 19.41 -0.32 13.57
N ILE A 333 18.34 -0.06 12.83
CA ILE A 333 17.95 1.29 12.41
C ILE A 333 16.49 1.50 12.85
N PRO A 334 16.26 2.10 14.03
CA PRO A 334 17.24 2.51 15.03
C PRO A 334 17.76 1.28 15.81
N PRO A 335 18.94 1.34 16.48
CA PRO A 335 19.47 0.18 17.18
C PRO A 335 18.49 -0.29 18.24
N HIS A 336 18.17 -1.60 18.27
CA HIS A 336 17.06 -2.10 19.07
C HIS A 336 17.10 -1.68 20.54
N LYS A 337 18.31 -1.53 21.12
CA LYS A 337 18.52 -1.05 22.49
C LYS A 337 17.90 0.32 22.79
N THR A 338 17.72 1.17 21.78
CA THR A 338 17.14 2.51 21.95
C THR A 338 15.64 2.46 22.20
N ILE A 339 14.98 1.43 21.68
CA ILE A 339 13.54 1.22 21.80
C ILE A 339 13.19 0.09 22.78
N CYS A 340 14.11 -0.84 23.04
CA CYS A 340 13.91 -2.04 23.86
C CYS A 340 13.51 -1.69 25.30
N GLY A 341 12.45 -2.34 25.82
CA GLY A 341 12.00 -2.17 27.21
C GLY A 341 11.40 -0.80 27.55
N LYS A 342 11.25 0.11 26.58
CA LYS A 342 10.58 1.39 26.78
C LYS A 342 9.10 1.27 26.44
N ALA A 343 8.24 1.65 27.39
CA ALA A 343 6.81 1.74 27.15
C ALA A 343 6.53 2.71 25.98
N ILE A 344 5.62 2.33 25.08
CA ILE A 344 5.10 3.27 24.09
C ILE A 344 4.27 4.27 24.87
N SER A 345 4.82 5.46 25.14
CA SER A 345 4.06 6.53 25.76
C SER A 345 3.05 7.03 24.73
N VAL A 346 1.80 6.58 24.84
CA VAL A 346 0.68 7.26 24.17
C VAL A 346 0.65 8.68 24.75
N PRO A 347 0.83 9.75 23.95
CA PRO A 347 0.82 11.09 24.51
C PRO A 347 -0.55 11.35 25.14
N SER A 348 -0.58 11.72 26.42
CA SER A 348 -1.75 12.38 26.99
C SER A 348 -2.04 13.63 26.15
N PRO A 349 -3.29 13.87 25.71
CA PRO A 349 -3.62 15.05 24.94
C PRO A 349 -3.36 16.28 25.81
N ASN A 350 -2.26 16.99 25.54
CA ASN A 350 -2.07 18.31 26.13
C ASN A 350 -3.16 19.23 25.57
N PRO A 351 -3.78 20.09 26.40
CA PRO A 351 -4.81 21.02 25.96
C PRO A 351 -4.22 21.94 24.89
N VAL A 352 -4.82 21.89 23.70
CA VAL A 352 -4.41 22.67 22.54
C VAL A 352 -4.74 24.15 22.79
N THR A 353 -3.71 24.99 22.81
CA THR A 353 -3.84 26.45 22.78
C THR A 353 -4.52 26.87 21.46
N PRO A 354 -5.51 27.79 21.46
CA PRO A 354 -6.26 28.13 20.25
C PRO A 354 -5.35 28.73 19.15
N LEU A 355 -5.42 28.16 17.95
CA LEU A 355 -4.73 28.69 16.76
C LEU A 355 -5.27 30.08 16.40
N ARG A 356 -4.41 31.10 16.43
CA ARG A 356 -4.62 32.36 15.70
C ARG A 356 -4.11 32.24 14.26
N THR A 357 -5.03 32.49 13.32
CA THR A 357 -4.90 33.06 11.97
C THR A 357 -3.73 32.62 11.07
N PHE A 358 -4.06 31.68 10.17
CA PHE A 358 -3.22 31.10 9.11
C PHE A 358 -3.16 31.93 7.80
N SER A 359 -3.34 33.26 7.85
CA SER A 359 -3.51 34.08 6.63
C SER A 359 -2.24 34.77 6.10
N GLN A 360 -1.05 34.44 6.60
CA GLN A 360 0.21 35.11 6.18
C GLN A 360 1.27 34.18 5.54
N ALA A 361 0.95 32.92 5.24
CA ALA A 361 1.90 31.99 4.61
C ALA A 361 1.77 31.87 3.08
N THR A 362 0.97 32.71 2.42
CA THR A 362 0.64 32.56 0.99
C THR A 362 1.58 33.27 0.00
N SER A 363 2.74 33.79 0.43
CA SER A 363 3.69 34.47 -0.47
C SER A 363 4.98 33.70 -0.79
N PHE A 364 5.12 32.42 -0.40
CA PHE A 364 6.25 31.61 -0.88
C PHE A 364 5.88 30.83 -2.16
N PRO A 365 6.75 30.84 -3.19
CA PRO A 365 6.49 30.12 -4.43
C PRO A 365 6.37 28.61 -4.14
N ARG A 366 5.28 28.01 -4.64
CA ARG A 366 5.01 26.56 -4.54
C ARG A 366 6.06 25.78 -5.34
N ASN A 367 7.19 25.45 -4.73
CA ASN A 367 8.08 24.41 -5.21
C ASN A 367 8.59 23.60 -4.00
N ASN A 368 8.36 22.28 -4.04
CA ASN A 368 8.62 21.27 -3.01
C ASN A 368 7.75 21.27 -1.75
N SER A 369 6.64 20.52 -1.81
CA SER A 369 5.87 20.03 -0.63
C SER A 369 6.66 19.07 0.28
N TYR A 370 7.94 18.81 -0.02
CA TYR A 370 8.84 17.92 0.71
C TYR A 370 9.95 18.64 1.47
N ALA A 371 9.92 19.98 1.52
CA ALA A 371 10.89 20.75 2.30
C ALA A 371 10.76 20.44 3.79
N ILE A 372 11.90 20.15 4.45
CA ILE A 372 11.99 20.07 5.90
C ILE A 372 11.48 21.41 6.47
N PRO A 373 10.44 21.42 7.33
CA PRO A 373 9.81 22.66 7.81
C PRO A 373 10.81 23.49 8.63
N PRO A 374 10.62 24.81 8.86
CA PRO A 374 11.47 25.58 9.79
C PRO A 374 11.33 25.06 11.25
N PRO A 375 12.30 25.31 12.15
CA PRO A 375 12.20 24.85 13.53
C PRO A 375 11.05 25.52 14.29
N ASP A 376 10.46 24.78 15.24
CA ASP A 376 9.43 25.29 16.16
C ASP A 376 10.03 26.36 17.08
N LYS A 377 9.19 27.31 17.54
CA LYS A 377 9.64 28.42 18.39
C LYS A 377 10.35 27.89 19.64
N GLY A 378 11.60 28.32 19.85
CA GLY A 378 12.42 27.93 20.99
C GLY A 378 13.29 26.69 20.76
N PHE A 379 13.11 25.98 19.64
CA PHE A 379 14.05 24.95 19.20
C PHE A 379 15.12 25.58 18.30
N ILE A 380 16.37 25.51 18.72
CA ILE A 380 17.52 25.94 17.92
C ILE A 380 18.17 24.69 17.35
N ARG A 381 18.24 24.60 16.03
CA ARG A 381 18.93 23.50 15.35
C ARG A 381 20.42 23.64 15.57
N SER A 382 21.08 22.53 15.87
CA SER A 382 22.55 22.48 15.86
C SER A 382 23.07 22.71 14.44
N GLU A 383 24.24 23.31 14.31
CA GLU A 383 24.93 23.51 13.03
C GLU A 383 25.04 22.21 12.20
N ALA A 384 25.35 21.08 12.85
CA ALA A 384 25.40 19.77 12.19
C ALA A 384 24.06 19.33 11.57
N LEU A 385 22.94 19.67 12.23
CA LEU A 385 21.60 19.38 11.73
C LEU A 385 21.24 20.31 10.57
N GLU A 386 21.60 21.59 10.62
CA GLU A 386 21.42 22.51 9.49
C GLU A 386 22.23 22.06 8.27
N ILE A 387 23.47 21.60 8.45
CA ILE A 387 24.30 21.02 7.38
C ILE A 387 23.63 19.77 6.79
N GLN A 388 23.04 18.90 7.63
CA GLN A 388 22.30 17.72 7.16
C GLN A 388 21.02 18.10 6.40
N ILE A 389 20.25 19.07 6.89
CA ILE A 389 19.06 19.60 6.22
C ILE A 389 19.46 20.18 4.87
N MET A 390 20.53 20.98 4.84
CA MET A 390 21.08 21.55 3.63
C MET A 390 21.56 20.46 2.66
N GLY A 391 22.22 19.40 3.13
CA GLY A 391 22.60 18.25 2.29
C GLY A 391 21.40 17.46 1.73
N LEU A 392 20.32 17.35 2.50
CA LEU A 392 19.06 16.74 2.06
C LEU A 392 18.30 17.63 1.06
N GLN A 393 18.45 18.95 1.15
CA GLN A 393 17.83 19.94 0.26
C GLN A 393 18.66 20.24 -1.00
N LEU A 394 20.00 20.14 -0.92
CA LEU A 394 20.96 20.41 -2.00
C LEU A 394 21.42 19.17 -2.77
N ALA A 395 21.07 17.95 -2.33
CA ALA A 395 21.36 16.73 -3.09
C ALA A 395 20.85 16.91 -4.53
N PRO A 396 21.76 16.98 -5.53
CA PRO A 396 21.40 17.48 -6.84
C PRO A 396 20.46 16.50 -7.52
N VAL A 397 19.43 17.05 -8.16
CA VAL A 397 18.55 16.38 -9.13
C VAL A 397 19.30 15.87 -10.38
N GLY A 398 20.64 15.82 -10.38
CA GLY A 398 21.46 15.51 -11.57
C GLY A 398 22.90 15.04 -11.36
N GLY A 399 23.30 14.54 -10.19
CA GLY A 399 24.57 13.78 -10.07
C GLY A 399 24.39 12.32 -10.52
N PRO A 400 25.45 11.53 -10.81
CA PRO A 400 25.31 10.12 -11.18
C PRO A 400 24.69 9.36 -10.00
N VAL A 401 23.39 9.15 -10.10
CA VAL A 401 22.57 8.53 -9.06
C VAL A 401 22.79 7.02 -9.13
N VAL A 402 22.96 6.37 -7.98
CA VAL A 402 22.54 4.97 -7.83
C VAL A 402 21.01 4.98 -7.94
N GLU A 403 20.52 4.93 -9.18
CA GLU A 403 19.11 5.10 -9.54
C GLU A 403 18.21 4.19 -8.66
N GLY A 404 17.17 4.76 -8.05
CA GLY A 404 16.14 4.00 -7.33
C GLY A 404 16.15 4.03 -5.81
N THR A 405 16.98 4.87 -5.17
CA THR A 405 17.06 4.93 -3.70
C THR A 405 16.52 6.25 -3.17
N ASP A 406 15.34 6.19 -2.56
CA ASP A 406 14.73 7.24 -1.74
C ASP A 406 15.58 7.35 -0.46
N ALA A 407 16.74 7.98 -0.60
CA ALA A 407 17.79 7.99 0.41
C ALA A 407 17.45 8.98 1.53
N GLY A 408 17.05 8.47 2.69
CA GLY A 408 17.25 9.18 3.94
C GLY A 408 18.74 9.10 4.31
N TYR A 409 19.42 10.24 4.47
CA TYR A 409 20.74 10.25 5.10
C TYR A 409 20.58 10.37 6.61
N VAL A 410 21.28 9.52 7.35
CA VAL A 410 21.54 9.72 8.77
C VAL A 410 23.03 9.97 8.93
N PHE A 411 23.43 11.17 9.36
CA PHE A 411 24.80 11.42 9.76
C PHE A 411 25.00 10.86 11.17
N ILE A 412 25.98 9.98 11.33
CA ILE A 412 26.36 9.45 12.65
C ILE A 412 27.71 10.08 12.99
N ASN A 413 27.77 10.83 14.10
CA ASN A 413 29.00 11.48 14.61
C ASN A 413 29.71 12.39 13.59
N GLY A 414 28.98 13.12 12.76
CA GLY A 414 29.56 14.03 11.76
C GLY A 414 30.10 13.34 10.49
N LEU A 415 30.00 12.02 10.38
CA LEU A 415 30.38 11.27 9.18
C LEU A 415 29.14 10.83 8.39
N LYS A 416 29.21 10.96 7.05
CA LYS A 416 28.17 10.51 6.12
C LYS A 416 28.14 8.98 6.11
N THR A 417 27.14 8.37 6.74
CA THR A 417 27.03 6.91 6.78
C THR A 417 25.72 6.46 6.16
N SER A 418 25.87 5.71 5.07
CA SER A 418 24.92 4.77 4.45
C SER A 418 23.55 5.29 4.01
N LEU A 419 23.18 4.86 2.81
CA LEU A 419 21.93 5.14 2.14
C LEU A 419 20.86 4.16 2.65
N VAL A 420 19.81 4.63 3.32
CA VAL A 420 18.67 3.76 3.68
C VAL A 420 17.67 3.78 2.53
N SER A 421 17.45 2.63 1.89
CA SER A 421 16.44 2.49 0.84
C SER A 421 15.07 2.22 1.45
N LEU A 422 14.17 3.20 1.37
CA LEU A 422 12.79 3.08 1.84
C LEU A 422 11.90 2.28 0.85
N SER A 423 12.46 1.57 -0.13
CA SER A 423 11.69 1.11 -1.30
C SER A 423 10.78 -0.12 -1.08
N GLN A 424 10.93 -0.93 -0.04
CA GLN A 424 10.25 -2.24 -0.01
C GLN A 424 8.93 -2.31 0.78
N ASP A 425 8.56 -1.23 1.45
CA ASP A 425 7.30 -1.14 2.20
C ASP A 425 6.40 -0.07 1.58
N THR A 426 5.10 -0.38 1.50
CA THR A 426 4.03 0.59 1.32
C THR A 426 4.11 1.61 2.43
N TRP A 427 4.25 1.20 3.69
CA TRP A 427 4.01 2.05 4.86
C TRP A 427 5.27 2.68 5.47
N GLY A 428 6.42 2.02 5.44
CA GLY A 428 7.68 2.55 5.99
C GLY A 428 8.10 3.99 5.56
N PRO A 429 7.97 4.42 4.28
CA PRO A 429 8.56 5.68 3.82
C PRO A 429 7.87 6.95 4.32
N GLY A 430 6.53 6.96 4.35
CA GLY A 430 5.73 8.10 4.76
C GLY A 430 5.81 8.31 6.26
N TYR A 431 5.69 7.23 7.04
CA TYR A 431 5.93 7.29 8.49
C TYR A 431 7.34 7.80 8.80
N PHE A 432 8.37 7.29 8.11
CA PHE A 432 9.74 7.78 8.27
C PHE A 432 9.85 9.29 8.00
N LYS A 433 9.29 9.78 6.89
CA LYS A 433 9.34 11.21 6.53
C LYS A 433 8.59 12.08 7.54
N VAL A 434 7.46 11.62 8.06
CA VAL A 434 6.68 12.31 9.11
C VAL A 434 7.49 12.42 10.39
N PHE A 435 8.06 11.32 10.87
CA PHE A 435 8.85 11.30 12.09
C PHE A 435 10.16 12.08 11.94
N ARG A 436 10.84 11.99 10.78
CA ARG A 436 12.02 12.80 10.46
C ARG A 436 11.70 14.29 10.53
N ASN A 437 10.66 14.73 9.81
CA ASN A 437 10.31 16.14 9.75
C ASN A 437 9.86 16.66 11.11
N HIS A 438 9.19 15.81 11.91
CA HIS A 438 8.86 16.13 13.29
C HIS A 438 10.13 16.37 14.12
N ALA A 439 11.05 15.41 14.14
CA ALA A 439 12.32 15.52 14.84
C ALA A 439 13.14 16.75 14.42
N PHE A 440 13.19 17.05 13.13
CA PHE A 440 13.92 18.21 12.61
C PHE A 440 13.23 19.54 12.93
N ARG A 441 11.93 19.52 13.21
CA ARG A 441 11.16 20.70 13.59
C ARG A 441 11.33 21.05 15.06
N ASN A 442 11.37 20.06 15.97
CA ASN A 442 11.28 20.32 17.40
C ASN A 442 12.35 19.63 18.27
N GLY A 443 13.30 18.92 17.65
CA GLY A 443 14.33 18.18 18.38
C GLY A 443 13.80 16.94 19.10
N ASP A 444 12.62 16.44 18.73
CA ASP A 444 12.04 15.26 19.36
C ASP A 444 12.83 14.00 18.99
N HIS A 445 13.74 13.63 19.87
CA HIS A 445 14.51 12.40 19.81
C HIS A 445 13.64 11.12 19.80
N ARG A 446 12.36 11.20 20.18
CA ARG A 446 11.42 10.08 20.14
C ARG A 446 10.90 9.84 18.73
N ALA A 447 10.66 10.91 17.96
CA ALA A 447 10.38 10.77 16.54
C ALA A 447 11.59 10.18 15.81
N VAL A 448 12.82 10.51 16.22
CA VAL A 448 14.03 9.82 15.71
C VAL A 448 14.08 8.33 16.06
N ALA A 449 13.52 7.93 17.20
CA ALA A 449 13.49 6.53 17.63
C ALA A 449 12.27 5.74 17.09
N ALA A 450 11.30 6.42 16.48
CA ALA A 450 10.12 5.85 15.84
C ALA A 450 10.30 5.64 14.34
N MET A 451 11.23 6.40 13.73
CA MET A 451 11.91 6.02 12.48
C MET A 451 12.80 4.81 12.75
#